data_AF-A0A0T6ADM5-F1
#
_entry.id   AF-A0A0T6ADM5-F1
#
_cell.length_a   1.000
_cell.length_b   1.000
_cell.length_c   1.000
_cell.angle_alpha   90.00
_cell.angle_beta   90.00
_cell.angle_gamma   90.00
#
_symmetry.space_group_name_H-M   'P 1'
#
loop_
_entity.id
_entity.type
_entity.pdbx_description
1 polymer ?
#
loop_
_entity_poly.entity_id
_entity_poly.type
_entity_poly.pdbx_seq_one_letter_code
_entity_poly.pdbx_strand_id
1 'polypeptide(L)'
;MMEFLVGCSVLLLLAMGTIQLSLLWSGQGAVETAAHFAARKFALHARTDFRKAKAVALAEASSICLHRFGGRWGSAHLTSIDFSRQGTGTPPQSARAGEAFCLRLTHWVELCVPWVNRILYAIAPVKKARINEQYFLLLQSSRWVSVE
;
A
#
# COMPACT_ATOMS: atom_id res chain seq x y z
N MET A 1 37.54 23.98 -2.53
CA MET A 1 36.71 23.44 -3.64
C MET A 1 36.19 22.03 -3.35
N MET A 2 37.03 21.11 -2.88
CA MET A 2 36.61 19.75 -2.48
C MET A 2 35.57 19.73 -1.35
N GLU A 3 35.71 20.55 -0.30
CA GLU A 3 34.76 20.60 0.82
C GLU A 3 33.36 21.07 0.41
N PHE A 4 33.27 21.99 -0.56
CA PHE A 4 31.99 22.48 -1.07
C PHE A 4 31.28 21.42 -1.92
N LEU A 5 32.05 20.65 -2.71
CA LEU A 5 31.55 19.53 -3.50
C LEU A 5 31.02 18.40 -2.62
N VAL A 6 31.75 18.07 -1.55
CA VAL A 6 31.33 17.08 -0.55
C VAL A 6 30.08 17.58 0.19
N GLY A 7 30.06 18.84 0.65
CA GLY A 7 28.90 19.43 1.32
C GLY A 7 27.64 19.43 0.46
N CYS A 8 27.75 19.82 -0.82
CA CYS A 8 26.63 19.78 -1.77
C CYS A 8 26.11 18.35 -1.99
N SER A 9 27.00 17.36 -2.09
CA SER A 9 26.58 15.96 -2.27
C SER A 9 25.81 15.40 -1.06
N VAL A 10 26.23 15.75 0.15
CA VAL A 10 25.56 15.34 1.40
C VAL A 10 24.20 16.02 1.52
N LEU A 11 24.12 17.33 1.22
CA LEU A 11 22.88 18.09 1.20
C LEU A 11 21.87 17.54 0.20
N LEU A 12 22.33 17.20 -1.02
CA LEU A 12 21.48 16.59 -2.03
C LEU A 12 20.95 15.24 -1.58
N LEU A 13 21.78 14.42 -0.93
CA LEU A 13 21.37 13.11 -0.42
C LEU A 13 20.33 13.23 0.70
N LEU A 14 20.53 14.19 1.62
CA LEU A 14 19.55 14.51 2.66
C LEU A 14 18.22 14.99 2.07
N ALA A 15 18.25 15.91 1.11
CA ALA A 15 17.05 16.44 0.47
C ALA A 15 16.27 15.35 -0.29
N MET A 16 16.96 14.51 -1.05
CA MET A 16 16.32 13.40 -1.77
C MET A 16 15.79 12.33 -0.81
N GLY A 17 16.52 12.05 0.27
CA GLY A 17 16.09 11.14 1.32
C GLY A 17 14.82 11.61 2.02
N THR A 18 14.73 12.89 2.39
CA THR A 18 13.54 13.46 3.04
C THR A 18 12.34 13.49 2.10
N ILE A 19 12.52 13.83 0.83
CA ILE A 19 11.45 13.75 -0.19
C ILE A 19 10.91 12.33 -0.29
N GLN A 20 11.79 11.33 -0.44
CA GLN A 20 11.37 9.94 -0.59
C GLN A 20 10.70 9.39 0.68
N LEU A 21 11.19 9.75 1.86
CA LEU A 21 10.57 9.37 3.13
C LEU A 21 9.17 9.98 3.28
N SER A 22 9.01 11.25 2.87
CA SER A 22 7.73 11.95 2.90
C SER A 22 6.72 11.31 1.94
N LEU A 23 7.17 10.91 0.74
CA LEU A 23 6.34 10.17 -0.22
C LEU A 23 5.93 8.80 0.32
N LEU A 24 6.83 8.09 0.99
CA LEU A 24 6.51 6.80 1.63
C LEU A 24 5.50 6.96 2.77
N TRP A 25 5.67 7.98 3.61
CA TRP A 25 4.76 8.27 4.71
C TRP A 25 3.36 8.67 4.21
N SER A 26 3.31 9.54 3.20
CA SER A 26 2.07 9.90 2.50
C SER A 26 1.42 8.66 1.87
N GLY A 27 2.22 7.78 1.27
CA GLY A 27 1.78 6.51 0.71
C GLY A 27 1.15 5.59 1.76
N GLN A 28 1.75 5.47 2.94
CA GLN A 28 1.21 4.67 4.04
C GLN A 28 -0.15 5.23 4.51
N GLY A 29 -0.26 6.54 4.69
CA GLY A 29 -1.53 7.19 5.03
C GLY A 29 -2.62 6.96 3.97
N ALA A 30 -2.26 7.00 2.69
CA ALA A 30 -3.18 6.69 1.59
C ALA A 30 -3.64 5.22 1.61
N VAL A 31 -2.75 4.27 1.88
CA VAL A 31 -3.07 2.83 2.00
C VAL A 31 -3.97 2.57 3.21
N GLU A 32 -3.72 3.22 4.34
CA GLU A 32 -4.59 3.10 5.52
C GLU A 32 -6.00 3.64 5.28
N THR A 33 -6.08 4.77 4.57
CA THR A 33 -7.35 5.39 4.16
C THR A 33 -8.09 4.50 3.16
N ALA A 34 -7.38 3.99 2.16
CA ALA A 34 -7.91 3.04 1.17
C ALA A 34 -8.45 1.77 1.83
N ALA A 35 -7.71 1.20 2.79
CA ALA A 35 -8.13 0.01 3.52
C ALA A 35 -9.39 0.28 4.35
N HIS A 36 -9.51 1.47 4.96
CA HIS A 36 -10.70 1.85 5.72
C HIS A 36 -11.95 1.97 4.83
N PHE A 37 -11.86 2.68 3.70
CA PHE A 37 -12.98 2.81 2.77
C PHE A 37 -13.36 1.49 2.11
N ALA A 38 -12.37 0.68 1.73
CA ALA A 38 -12.60 -0.65 1.18
C ALA A 38 -13.31 -1.57 2.17
N ALA A 39 -12.90 -1.56 3.45
CA ALA A 39 -13.54 -2.33 4.51
C ALA A 39 -15.00 -1.89 4.72
N ARG A 40 -15.26 -0.59 4.77
CA ARG A 40 -16.62 -0.06 4.92
C ARG A 40 -17.51 -0.41 3.73
N LYS A 41 -17.03 -0.25 2.49
CA LYS A 41 -17.79 -0.63 1.29
C LYS A 41 -18.06 -2.13 1.24
N PHE A 42 -17.08 -2.94 1.65
CA PHE A 42 -17.25 -4.39 1.73
C PHE A 42 -18.33 -4.76 2.74
N ALA A 43 -18.32 -4.23 3.96
CA ALA A 43 -19.32 -4.53 4.98
C ALA A 43 -20.76 -4.29 4.53
N LEU A 44 -20.98 -3.19 3.80
CA LEU A 44 -22.30 -2.80 3.29
C LEU A 44 -22.85 -3.75 2.20
N HIS A 45 -21.97 -4.35 1.39
CA HIS A 45 -22.38 -5.11 0.20
C HIS A 45 -22.07 -6.61 0.28
N ALA A 46 -21.26 -7.04 1.25
CA ALA A 46 -20.78 -8.42 1.35
C ALA A 46 -21.92 -9.45 1.50
N ARG A 47 -23.03 -9.04 2.13
CA ARG A 47 -24.21 -9.88 2.32
C ARG A 47 -25.02 -10.10 1.04
N THR A 48 -25.15 -9.08 0.20
CA THR A 48 -26.01 -9.13 -0.99
C THR A 48 -25.31 -9.83 -2.16
N ASP A 49 -24.08 -9.43 -2.44
CA ASP A 49 -23.25 -10.07 -3.46
C ASP A 49 -21.79 -9.97 -3.04
N PHE A 50 -21.30 -11.08 -2.47
CA PHE A 50 -19.97 -11.17 -1.92
C PHE A 50 -18.86 -10.99 -2.98
N ARG A 51 -19.06 -11.51 -4.20
CA ARG A 51 -18.07 -11.37 -5.28
C ARG A 51 -18.01 -9.93 -5.76
N LYS A 52 -19.17 -9.29 -5.94
CA LYS A 52 -19.26 -7.88 -6.31
C LYS A 52 -18.70 -6.96 -5.22
N ALA A 53 -18.96 -7.25 -3.95
CA ALA A 53 -18.43 -6.50 -2.82
C ALA A 53 -16.90 -6.49 -2.79
N LYS A 54 -16.26 -7.65 -3.06
CA LYS A 54 -14.80 -7.74 -3.20
C LYS A 54 -14.27 -6.88 -4.35
N ALA A 55 -14.92 -6.96 -5.51
CA ALA A 55 -14.52 -6.19 -6.69
C ALA A 55 -14.65 -4.68 -6.46
N VAL A 56 -15.76 -4.24 -5.85
CA VAL A 56 -16.00 -2.82 -5.52
C VAL A 56 -15.01 -2.32 -4.47
N ALA A 57 -14.74 -3.09 -3.43
CA ALA A 57 -13.76 -2.75 -2.41
C ALA A 57 -12.34 -2.64 -2.99
N LEU A 58 -11.96 -3.55 -3.90
CA LEU A 58 -10.68 -3.50 -4.60
C LEU A 58 -10.59 -2.28 -5.53
N ALA A 59 -11.64 -2.01 -6.32
CA ALA A 59 -11.68 -0.86 -7.20
C ALA A 59 -11.53 0.45 -6.41
N GLU A 60 -12.22 0.58 -5.28
CA GLU A 60 -12.11 1.75 -4.41
C GLU A 60 -10.69 1.93 -3.87
N ALA A 61 -10.10 0.86 -3.32
CA ALA A 61 -8.76 0.92 -2.78
C ALA A 61 -7.72 1.26 -3.86
N SER A 62 -7.86 0.66 -5.05
CA SER A 62 -6.99 0.94 -6.19
C SER A 62 -7.12 2.40 -6.64
N SER A 63 -8.34 2.95 -6.69
CA SER A 63 -8.57 4.34 -7.07
C SER A 63 -7.89 5.30 -6.10
N ILE A 64 -8.05 5.08 -4.80
CA ILE A 64 -7.41 5.92 -3.76
C ILE A 64 -5.88 5.80 -3.85
N CYS A 65 -5.36 4.58 -4.04
CA CYS A 65 -3.91 4.36 -4.18
C CYS A 65 -3.34 4.93 -5.49
N LEU A 66 -4.12 4.96 -6.58
CA LEU A 66 -3.74 5.57 -7.87
C LEU A 66 -3.59 7.09 -7.76
N HIS A 67 -4.47 7.75 -7.01
CA HIS A 67 -4.50 9.20 -6.87
C HIS A 67 -3.57 9.75 -5.78
N ARG A 68 -2.76 8.90 -5.13
CA ARG A 68 -1.78 9.38 -4.15
C ARG A 68 -0.70 10.23 -4.80
N PHE A 69 -0.08 11.07 -4.00
CA PHE A 69 1.16 11.75 -4.38
C PHE A 69 2.27 10.74 -4.69
N GLY A 70 2.84 10.82 -5.90
CA GLY A 70 3.83 9.84 -6.39
C GLY A 70 3.26 8.51 -6.91
N GLY A 71 1.93 8.31 -6.92
CA GLY A 71 1.29 7.08 -7.38
C GLY A 71 1.24 6.85 -8.88
N ARG A 72 1.36 7.90 -9.71
CA ARG A 72 1.31 7.82 -11.17
C ARG A 72 2.56 7.19 -11.81
N TRP A 73 3.59 6.88 -11.03
CA TRP A 73 4.82 6.27 -11.50
C TRP A 73 4.75 4.76 -11.26
N GLY A 74 4.36 3.99 -12.30
CA GLY A 74 4.51 2.53 -12.45
C GLY A 74 3.82 1.58 -11.45
N SER A 75 3.51 2.03 -10.24
CA SER A 75 3.31 1.22 -9.03
C SER A 75 1.84 1.03 -8.66
N ALA A 76 0.94 1.85 -9.20
CA ALA A 76 -0.44 1.84 -8.79
C ALA A 76 -1.27 0.62 -9.26
N HIS A 77 -0.74 -0.16 -10.21
CA HIS A 77 -1.39 -1.38 -10.71
C HIS A 77 -1.22 -2.60 -9.78
N LEU A 78 -0.37 -2.51 -8.75
CA LEU A 78 -0.08 -3.60 -7.83
C LEU A 78 -0.78 -3.36 -6.47
N THR A 79 -2.09 -3.16 -6.51
CA THR A 79 -2.93 -3.12 -5.29
C THR A 79 -3.68 -4.44 -5.18
N SER A 80 -3.45 -5.19 -4.10
CA SER A 80 -4.20 -6.41 -3.81
C SER A 80 -4.90 -6.31 -2.46
N ILE A 81 -6.08 -6.92 -2.35
CA ILE A 81 -6.78 -7.06 -1.08
C ILE A 81 -7.00 -8.54 -0.83
N ASP A 82 -6.44 -9.01 0.28
CA ASP A 82 -6.76 -10.32 0.82
C ASP A 82 -7.94 -10.19 1.78
N PHE A 83 -8.97 -11.01 1.54
CA PHE A 83 -10.13 -11.11 2.41
C PHE A 83 -10.03 -12.41 3.18
N SER A 84 -9.70 -12.32 4.47
CA SER A 84 -9.63 -13.48 5.35
C SER A 84 -10.78 -13.44 6.34
N ARG A 85 -11.51 -14.54 6.47
CA ARG A 85 -12.52 -14.70 7.53
C ARG A 85 -11.80 -15.07 8.83
N GLN A 86 -12.29 -14.56 9.96
CA GLN A 86 -11.78 -14.96 11.26
C GLN A 86 -11.85 -16.49 11.42
N GLY A 87 -10.71 -17.12 11.69
CA GLY A 87 -10.64 -18.53 12.09
C GLY A 87 -10.41 -19.59 11.00
N THR A 88 -10.54 -19.29 9.70
CA THR A 88 -10.51 -20.39 8.70
C THR A 88 -9.36 -20.38 7.70
N GLY A 89 -8.60 -19.28 7.51
CA GLY A 89 -7.47 -19.22 6.57
C GLY A 89 -7.82 -19.46 5.08
N THR A 90 -9.03 -19.94 4.80
CA THR A 90 -9.58 -20.22 3.48
C THR A 90 -10.25 -18.99 2.89
N PRO A 91 -10.16 -18.80 1.56
CA PRO A 91 -10.82 -17.69 0.89
C PRO A 91 -12.35 -17.86 1.05
N PRO A 92 -13.03 -16.93 1.75
CA PRO A 92 -14.46 -17.02 1.95
C PRO A 92 -15.18 -16.86 0.61
N GLN A 93 -16.27 -17.60 0.42
CA GLN A 93 -17.11 -17.57 -0.79
C GLN A 93 -18.45 -16.84 -0.57
N SER A 94 -18.83 -16.61 0.68
CA SER A 94 -20.02 -15.86 1.08
C SER A 94 -19.78 -15.13 2.41
N ALA A 95 -20.67 -14.19 2.74
CA ALA A 95 -20.70 -13.56 4.04
C ALA A 95 -22.11 -13.61 4.64
N ARG A 96 -22.16 -13.80 5.96
CA ARG A 96 -23.39 -13.68 6.76
C ARG A 96 -23.30 -12.45 7.67
N ALA A 97 -24.46 -11.90 8.04
CA ALA A 97 -24.51 -10.79 8.99
C ALA A 97 -23.84 -11.19 10.32
N GLY A 98 -23.05 -10.29 10.89
CA GLY A 98 -22.28 -10.53 12.11
C GLY A 98 -20.96 -11.28 11.92
N GLU A 99 -20.64 -11.76 10.71
CA GLU A 99 -19.31 -12.35 10.45
C GLU A 99 -18.24 -11.25 10.40
N ALA A 100 -17.11 -11.49 11.08
CA ALA A 100 -15.94 -10.63 11.06
C ALA A 100 -14.94 -11.07 9.97
N PHE A 101 -14.53 -10.10 9.14
CA PHE A 101 -13.51 -10.27 8.11
C PHE A 101 -12.32 -9.36 8.39
N CYS A 102 -11.13 -9.89 8.18
CA CYS A 102 -9.89 -9.11 8.09
C CYS A 102 -9.57 -8.87 6.63
N LEU A 103 -9.68 -7.60 6.23
CA LEU A 103 -9.22 -7.12 4.93
C LEU A 103 -7.77 -6.68 5.09
N ARG A 104 -6.87 -7.31 4.35
CA ARG A 104 -5.47 -6.92 4.27
C ARG A 104 -5.20 -6.32 2.90
N LEU A 105 -5.12 -5.00 2.86
CA LEU A 105 -4.68 -4.27 1.68
C LEU A 105 -3.16 -4.33 1.61
N THR A 106 -2.63 -4.79 0.49
CA THR A 106 -1.21 -4.73 0.15
C THR A 106 -1.05 -3.86 -1.08
N HIS A 107 -0.14 -2.91 -0.99
CA HIS A 107 0.14 -1.98 -2.06
C HIS A 107 1.64 -1.84 -2.27
N TRP A 108 2.07 -1.93 -3.52
CA TRP A 108 3.48 -1.88 -3.87
C TRP A 108 3.88 -0.46 -4.25
N VAL A 109 4.98 0.03 -3.69
CA VAL A 109 5.52 1.35 -3.98
C VAL A 109 6.88 1.19 -4.63
N GLU A 110 7.00 1.66 -5.87
CA GLU A 110 8.28 1.72 -6.57
C GLU A 110 9.14 2.84 -5.99
N LEU A 111 10.41 2.54 -5.74
CA LEU A 111 11.41 3.53 -5.40
C LEU A 111 12.08 4.00 -6.70
N CYS A 112 12.17 5.31 -6.94
CA CYS A 112 12.55 5.87 -8.24
C CYS A 112 13.88 6.66 -8.26
N VAL A 113 14.59 6.81 -7.14
CA VAL A 113 15.88 7.52 -7.04
C VAL A 113 17.07 6.54 -6.91
N PRO A 114 17.82 6.21 -7.97
CA PRO A 114 18.69 5.01 -8.04
C PRO A 114 19.68 4.81 -6.87
N TRP A 115 20.36 5.85 -6.40
CA TRP A 115 21.37 5.75 -5.33
C TRP A 115 20.76 5.81 -3.92
N VAL A 116 19.79 6.71 -3.71
CA VAL A 116 19.08 6.86 -2.44
C VAL A 116 18.18 5.63 -2.18
N ASN A 117 17.61 5.06 -3.24
CA ASN A 117 16.81 3.85 -3.18
C ASN A 117 17.56 2.67 -2.59
N ARG A 118 18.84 2.48 -2.93
CA ARG A 118 19.61 1.34 -2.40
C ARG A 118 19.75 1.42 -0.87
N ILE A 119 20.03 2.62 -0.37
CA ILE A 119 20.16 2.89 1.07
C ILE A 119 18.79 2.74 1.74
N LEU A 120 17.76 3.41 1.21
CA LEU A 120 16.40 3.33 1.76
C LEU A 120 15.84 1.91 1.72
N TYR A 121 16.06 1.19 0.62
CA TYR A 121 15.69 -0.21 0.48
C TYR A 121 16.44 -1.07 1.50
N ALA A 122 17.71 -0.83 1.76
CA ALA A 122 18.43 -1.58 2.80
C ALA A 122 17.84 -1.34 4.20
N ILE A 123 17.58 -0.08 4.56
CA ILE A 123 17.20 0.28 5.94
C ILE A 123 15.70 0.18 6.24
N ALA A 124 14.81 0.19 5.24
CA ALA A 124 13.37 0.25 5.49
C ALA A 124 12.87 -0.99 6.27
N PRO A 125 12.10 -0.85 7.34
CA PRO A 125 11.62 -1.99 8.14
C PRO A 125 10.31 -2.60 7.58
N VAL A 126 10.17 -2.63 6.26
CA VAL A 126 8.96 -3.12 5.58
C VAL A 126 9.32 -4.25 4.63
N LYS A 127 8.31 -5.01 4.17
CA LYS A 127 8.53 -6.04 3.15
C LYS A 127 9.02 -5.41 1.85
N LYS A 128 9.98 -6.06 1.20
CA LYS A 128 10.69 -5.52 0.05
C LYS A 128 10.75 -6.56 -1.04
N ALA A 129 10.76 -6.09 -2.27
CA ALA A 129 10.90 -6.94 -3.43
C ALA A 129 11.70 -6.20 -4.50
N ARG A 130 12.46 -6.96 -5.28
CA ARG A 130 13.15 -6.46 -6.48
C ARG A 130 12.57 -7.20 -7.66
N ILE A 131 11.99 -6.47 -8.60
CA ILE A 131 11.39 -7.02 -9.82
C ILE A 131 11.96 -6.22 -10.97
N ASN A 132 12.51 -6.89 -12.00
CA ASN A 132 13.05 -6.24 -13.20
C ASN A 132 13.99 -5.05 -12.89
N GLU A 133 14.96 -5.24 -12.00
CA GLU A 133 15.91 -4.19 -11.57
C GLU A 133 15.30 -2.99 -10.81
N GLN A 134 13.98 -2.96 -10.61
CA GLN A 134 13.28 -1.94 -9.83
C GLN A 134 13.12 -2.38 -8.37
N TYR A 135 13.20 -1.41 -7.46
CA TYR A 135 13.07 -1.63 -6.01
C TYR A 135 11.65 -1.29 -5.57
N PHE A 136 10.98 -2.23 -4.90
CA PHE A 136 9.64 -2.06 -4.37
C PHE A 136 9.61 -2.21 -2.85
N LEU A 137 8.85 -1.33 -2.20
CA LEU A 137 8.44 -1.48 -0.81
C LEU A 137 6.96 -1.85 -0.76
N LEU A 138 6.60 -2.86 0.02
CA LEU A 138 5.21 -3.24 0.26
C LEU A 138 4.70 -2.47 1.47
N LEU A 139 3.69 -1.64 1.22
CA LEU A 139 2.87 -1.03 2.26
C LEU A 139 1.67 -1.94 2.51
N GLN A 140 1.41 -2.23 3.77
CA GLN A 140 0.30 -3.10 4.18
C GLN A 140 -0.56 -2.39 5.22
N SER A 141 -1.87 -2.55 5.08
CA SER A 141 -2.82 -2.14 6.11
C SER A 141 -3.88 -3.21 6.28
N SER A 142 -4.11 -3.61 7.53
CA SER A 142 -5.16 -4.58 7.89
C SER A 142 -6.31 -3.88 8.61
N ARG A 143 -7.54 -4.12 8.19
CA ARG A 143 -8.75 -3.63 8.84
C ARG A 143 -9.72 -4.78 9.08
N TRP A 144 -10.24 -4.82 10.31
CA TRP A 144 -11.31 -5.73 10.68
C TRP A 144 -12.65 -5.06 10.44
N VAL A 145 -13.58 -5.80 9.88
CA VAL A 145 -14.94 -5.32 9.65
C VAL A 145 -15.97 -6.43 9.85
N SER A 146 -17.07 -6.09 10.50
CA SER A 146 -18.25 -6.95 10.61
C SER A 146 -19.19 -6.68 9.46
N VAL A 147 -19.78 -7.74 8.89
CA VAL A 147 -20.80 -7.61 7.84
C VAL A 147 -22.14 -7.23 8.46
N GLU A 148 -22.80 -6.22 7.87
CA GLU A 148 -24.12 -5.71 8.26
C GLU A 148 -25.28 -6.59 7.72
#